data_AF-A0A7U9RUL2-F1
#
_entry.id   AF-A0A7U9RUL2-F1
#
_cell.length_a   1.000
_cell.length_b   1.000
_cell.length_c   1.000
_cell.angle_alpha   90.00
_cell.angle_beta   90.00
_cell.angle_gamma   90.00
#
_symmetry.space_group_name_H-M   'P 1'
#
loop_
_entity.id
_entity.type
_entity.pdbx_description
1 polymer ?
#
loop_
_entity_poly.entity_id
_entity_poly.type
_entity_poly.pdbx_seq_one_letter_code
_entity_poly.pdbx_strand_id
1 'polypeptide(L)'
;MNYIVFDLEWNQAADLRTRLENSLLFEIIEIGAIKLNENRDQIADFHELIRPQVFHTMNQVTGDLIHINMEQLADCRSFPEVAADFLKWCGSNYIFCTWGNLDLTELQRNMDYYHMPPVSQKTIKYYDVQKLFSIAFEDKKSRRTLQYAVDFLEIKKDVAFHRAYADAYYTAKILAQITQTKVFDNYSFDTYHLPQNKSEEIWICFEDYAKYISREFPDKSTAMTDQKVLSTKCFLCGAKTKKKIPWFTNNGKHYYTIVRCARHGMIKEKIRLRKSENDQIYVVKTMKQANPEIVQDILNKKSQIRNSRKERRHKSSREDSSSTLGLP
;
A
#
# COMPACT_ATOMS: atom_id res chain seq x y z
N MET A 1 -12.03 -12.71 17.86
CA MET A 1 -11.70 -11.55 16.99
C MET A 1 -12.20 -11.88 15.60
N ASN A 2 -12.92 -10.98 14.93
CA ASN A 2 -13.47 -11.25 13.60
C ASN A 2 -12.54 -10.74 12.49
N TYR A 3 -12.58 -11.39 11.33
CA TYR A 3 -11.94 -10.90 10.10
C TYR A 3 -13.01 -10.28 9.22
N ILE A 4 -12.85 -8.99 8.91
CA ILE A 4 -13.72 -8.29 7.96
C ILE A 4 -12.99 -8.29 6.62
N VAL A 5 -13.32 -9.27 5.79
CA VAL A 5 -12.83 -9.36 4.43
C VAL A 5 -13.72 -8.49 3.57
N PHE A 6 -13.19 -7.44 2.96
CA PHE A 6 -13.99 -6.57 2.12
C PHE A 6 -13.23 -6.14 0.87
N ASP A 7 -14.01 -5.72 -0.10
CA ASP A 7 -13.59 -5.18 -1.38
C ASP A 7 -14.54 -4.03 -1.75
N LEU A 8 -14.09 -3.12 -2.60
CA LEU A 8 -14.83 -1.92 -2.98
C LEU A 8 -14.78 -1.76 -4.50
N GLU A 9 -15.90 -1.37 -5.09
CA GLU A 9 -15.90 -0.82 -6.45
C GLU A 9 -16.17 0.68 -6.39
N TRP A 10 -15.51 1.44 -7.27
CA TRP A 10 -15.61 2.89 -7.31
C TRP A 10 -15.73 3.44 -8.73
N ASN A 11 -16.47 4.55 -8.86
CA ASN A 11 -16.47 5.38 -10.05
C ASN A 11 -15.36 6.43 -10.00
N GLN A 12 -15.03 7.00 -11.14
CA GLN A 12 -14.07 8.09 -11.28
C GLN A 12 -14.54 9.06 -12.37
N ALA A 13 -13.95 10.25 -12.42
CA ALA A 13 -14.24 11.22 -13.47
C ALA A 13 -14.10 10.62 -14.89
N ALA A 14 -15.09 10.86 -15.75
CA ALA A 14 -15.09 10.43 -17.15
C ALA A 14 -14.17 11.30 -18.04
N ASP A 15 -13.87 12.52 -17.59
CA ASP A 15 -13.08 13.50 -18.33
C ASP A 15 -12.09 14.26 -17.42
N LEU A 16 -11.10 14.89 -18.04
CA LEU A 16 -10.03 15.58 -17.31
C LEU A 16 -10.53 16.82 -16.55
N ARG A 17 -11.54 17.52 -17.06
CA ARG A 17 -12.08 18.72 -16.41
C ARG A 17 -12.74 18.34 -15.08
N THR A 18 -13.66 17.37 -15.12
CA THR A 18 -14.31 16.85 -13.91
C THR A 18 -13.27 16.32 -12.92
N ARG A 19 -12.19 15.67 -13.41
CA ARG A 19 -11.12 15.20 -12.52
C ARG A 19 -10.33 16.31 -11.83
N LEU A 20 -10.12 17.44 -12.50
CA LEU A 20 -9.38 18.58 -11.93
C LEU A 20 -10.24 19.43 -10.99
N GLU A 21 -11.57 19.39 -11.16
CA GLU A 21 -12.53 20.13 -10.34
C GLU A 21 -12.87 19.42 -9.01
N ASN A 22 -12.52 18.14 -8.86
CA ASN A 22 -12.87 17.32 -7.70
C ASN A 22 -11.65 16.87 -6.88
N SER A 23 -11.74 16.98 -5.56
CA SER A 23 -10.72 16.48 -4.63
C SER A 23 -10.78 14.96 -4.45
N LEU A 24 -11.96 14.36 -4.57
CA LEU A 24 -12.16 12.91 -4.57
C LEU A 24 -11.76 12.34 -5.94
N LEU A 25 -10.90 11.33 -5.96
CA LEU A 25 -10.46 10.68 -7.21
C LEU A 25 -11.31 9.45 -7.54
N PHE A 26 -11.73 8.72 -6.50
CA PHE A 26 -12.44 7.46 -6.58
C PHE A 26 -13.63 7.52 -5.63
N GLU A 27 -14.83 7.55 -6.20
CA GLU A 27 -16.09 7.58 -5.44
C GLU A 27 -16.63 6.15 -5.31
N ILE A 28 -16.76 5.67 -4.07
CA ILE A 28 -17.23 4.29 -3.83
C ILE A 28 -18.69 4.13 -4.24
N ILE A 29 -18.97 3.11 -5.05
CA ILE A 29 -20.29 2.78 -5.60
C ILE A 29 -20.77 1.37 -5.23
N GLU A 30 -19.92 0.54 -4.63
CA GLU A 30 -20.29 -0.77 -4.11
C GLU A 30 -19.40 -1.14 -2.91
N ILE A 31 -20.00 -1.70 -1.86
CA ILE A 31 -19.27 -2.36 -0.76
C ILE A 31 -19.68 -3.82 -0.73
N GLY A 32 -18.70 -4.71 -0.80
CA GLY A 32 -18.88 -6.14 -0.58
C GLY A 32 -17.99 -6.62 0.55
N ALA A 33 -18.54 -7.38 1.49
CA ALA A 33 -17.79 -7.89 2.62
C ALA A 33 -18.29 -9.24 3.13
N ILE A 34 -17.35 -10.04 3.60
CA ILE A 34 -17.56 -11.30 4.32
C ILE A 34 -16.95 -11.17 5.71
N LYS A 35 -17.72 -11.54 6.73
CA LYS A 35 -17.27 -11.61 8.12
C LYS A 35 -16.93 -13.05 8.46
N LEU A 36 -15.68 -13.27 8.84
CA LEU A 36 -15.22 -14.55 9.35
C LEU A 36 -15.02 -14.49 10.87
N ASN A 37 -15.34 -15.59 11.55
CA ASN A 37 -15.01 -15.78 12.96
C ASN A 37 -13.50 -16.08 13.14
N GLU A 38 -13.07 -16.36 14.37
CA GLU A 38 -11.68 -16.69 14.69
C GLU A 38 -11.16 -18.01 14.08
N ASN A 39 -12.07 -18.93 13.75
CA ASN A 39 -11.76 -20.17 13.02
C ASN A 39 -11.73 -19.97 11.50
N ARG A 40 -11.99 -18.73 11.02
CA ARG A 40 -12.15 -18.35 9.61
C ARG A 40 -13.39 -18.95 8.95
N ASP A 41 -14.40 -19.33 9.73
CA ASP A 41 -15.72 -19.69 9.19
C ASP A 41 -16.52 -18.42 8.91
N GLN A 42 -17.22 -18.39 7.78
CA GLN A 42 -18.13 -17.30 7.44
C GLN A 42 -19.33 -17.29 8.38
N ILE A 43 -19.58 -16.14 9.01
CA ILE A 43 -20.69 -15.94 9.96
C ILE A 43 -21.69 -14.87 9.53
N ALA A 44 -21.30 -14.00 8.59
CA ALA A 44 -22.18 -13.01 7.98
C ALA A 44 -21.56 -12.47 6.69
N ASP A 45 -22.38 -11.82 5.88
CA ASP A 45 -21.98 -11.01 4.74
C ASP A 45 -22.66 -9.64 4.77
N PHE A 46 -22.12 -8.71 3.99
CA PHE A 46 -22.64 -7.37 3.76
C PHE A 46 -22.42 -7.05 2.28
N HIS A 47 -23.46 -6.60 1.59
CA HIS A 47 -23.37 -6.21 0.19
C HIS A 47 -24.32 -5.07 -0.09
N GLU A 48 -23.80 -4.00 -0.68
CA GLU A 48 -24.62 -2.86 -1.03
C GLU A 48 -24.06 -2.01 -2.16
N LEU A 49 -24.94 -1.61 -3.09
CA LEU A 49 -24.69 -0.60 -4.10
C LEU A 49 -24.97 0.80 -3.54
N ILE A 50 -24.18 1.77 -3.99
CA ILE A 50 -24.19 3.14 -3.48
C ILE A 50 -24.44 4.11 -4.62
N ARG A 51 -25.31 5.10 -4.37
CA ARG A 51 -25.62 6.15 -5.33
C ARG A 51 -24.48 7.17 -5.41
N PRO A 52 -23.88 7.40 -6.60
CA PRO A 52 -22.91 8.46 -6.84
C PRO A 52 -23.51 9.84 -6.59
N GLN A 53 -22.77 10.69 -5.87
CA GLN A 53 -23.07 12.08 -5.58
C GLN A 53 -22.03 13.05 -6.18
N VAL A 54 -20.86 12.56 -6.59
CA VAL A 54 -19.76 13.35 -7.16
C VAL A 54 -19.65 13.12 -8.66
N PHE A 55 -19.57 11.86 -9.10
CA PHE A 55 -19.43 11.48 -10.50
C PHE A 55 -20.74 10.90 -11.05
N HIS A 56 -21.57 11.78 -11.61
CA HIS A 56 -22.88 11.41 -12.17
C HIS A 56 -22.83 10.70 -13.52
N THR A 57 -21.64 10.50 -14.08
CA THR A 57 -21.42 9.74 -15.31
C THR A 57 -20.49 8.58 -15.00
N MET A 58 -20.87 7.36 -15.38
CA MET A 58 -20.01 6.20 -15.26
C MET A 58 -18.79 6.36 -16.16
N ASN A 59 -17.59 6.21 -15.61
CA ASN A 59 -16.39 6.11 -16.43
C ASN A 59 -16.46 4.85 -17.30
N GLN A 60 -16.19 4.96 -18.61
CA GLN A 60 -16.36 3.85 -19.55
C GLN A 60 -15.54 2.62 -19.17
N VAL A 61 -14.26 2.80 -18.83
CA VAL A 61 -13.36 1.70 -18.45
C VAL A 61 -13.83 1.03 -17.17
N THR A 62 -14.30 1.82 -16.20
CA THR A 62 -14.88 1.30 -14.95
C THR A 62 -16.14 0.49 -15.24
N GLY A 63 -17.09 1.06 -16.00
CA GLY A 63 -18.37 0.41 -16.31
C GLY A 63 -18.21 -0.92 -17.07
N ASP A 64 -17.27 -0.98 -18.02
CA ASP A 64 -16.94 -2.19 -18.76
C ASP A 64 -16.35 -3.29 -17.85
N LEU A 65 -15.61 -2.91 -16.82
CA LEU A 65 -14.96 -3.82 -15.89
C LEU A 65 -15.93 -4.42 -14.87
N ILE A 66 -16.76 -3.58 -14.25
CA ILE A 66 -17.59 -3.99 -13.09
C ILE A 66 -19.04 -4.32 -13.46
N HIS A 67 -19.43 -4.06 -14.71
CA HIS A 67 -20.77 -4.29 -15.24
C HIS A 67 -21.89 -3.63 -14.41
N ILE A 68 -21.63 -2.43 -13.89
CA ILE A 68 -22.60 -1.56 -13.20
C ILE A 68 -22.86 -0.33 -14.08
N ASN A 69 -24.12 0.08 -14.18
CA ASN A 69 -24.52 1.32 -14.86
C ASN A 69 -25.16 2.33 -13.90
N MET A 70 -25.30 3.59 -14.34
CA MET A 70 -25.85 4.66 -13.50
C MET A 70 -27.32 4.45 -13.13
N GLU A 71 -28.10 3.75 -13.97
CA GLU A 71 -29.52 3.49 -13.71
C GLU A 71 -29.68 2.56 -12.49
N GLN A 72 -28.83 1.55 -12.36
CA GLN A 72 -28.80 0.66 -11.19
C GLN A 72 -28.45 1.40 -9.90
N LEU A 73 -27.71 2.50 -9.99
CA LEU A 73 -27.24 3.26 -8.83
C LEU A 73 -28.18 4.41 -8.45
N ALA A 74 -29.10 4.82 -9.32
CA ALA A 74 -29.89 6.04 -9.18
C ALA A 74 -30.74 6.08 -7.90
N ASP A 75 -31.32 4.94 -7.52
CA ASP A 75 -32.20 4.79 -6.35
C ASP A 75 -31.49 4.18 -5.13
N CYS A 76 -30.17 3.99 -5.19
CA CYS A 76 -29.38 3.47 -4.08
C CYS A 76 -29.22 4.50 -2.94
N ARG A 77 -28.85 4.00 -1.75
CA ARG A 77 -28.51 4.84 -0.59
C ARG A 77 -27.20 5.60 -0.83
N SER A 78 -27.01 6.70 -0.10
CA SER A 78 -25.78 7.50 -0.18
C SER A 78 -24.61 6.80 0.51
N PHE A 79 -23.37 7.13 0.10
CA PHE A 79 -22.17 6.57 0.73
C PHE A 79 -22.17 6.73 2.27
N PRO A 80 -22.51 7.90 2.85
CA PRO A 80 -22.51 8.06 4.30
C PRO A 80 -23.44 7.11 5.04
N GLU A 81 -24.61 6.81 4.48
CA GLU A 81 -25.57 5.87 5.06
C GLU A 81 -25.03 4.44 5.05
N VAL A 82 -24.56 3.99 3.88
CA VAL A 82 -24.07 2.63 3.67
C VAL A 82 -22.78 2.37 4.45
N ALA A 83 -21.83 3.31 4.44
CA ALA A 83 -20.58 3.18 5.17
C ALA A 83 -20.81 3.19 6.70
N ALA A 84 -21.78 3.95 7.21
CA ALA A 84 -22.14 3.92 8.63
C ALA A 84 -22.71 2.55 9.03
N ASP A 85 -23.60 1.99 8.22
CA ASP A 85 -24.15 0.65 8.45
C ASP A 85 -23.09 -0.45 8.33
N PHE A 86 -22.17 -0.34 7.36
CA PHE A 86 -21.05 -1.25 7.20
C PHE A 86 -20.13 -1.25 8.44
N LEU A 87 -19.74 -0.07 8.94
CA LEU A 87 -18.90 0.03 10.13
C LEU A 87 -19.61 -0.47 11.40
N LYS A 88 -20.91 -0.19 11.52
CA LYS A 88 -21.73 -0.76 12.60
C LYS A 88 -21.77 -2.29 12.50
N TRP A 89 -21.91 -2.82 11.29
CA TRP A 89 -21.90 -4.26 11.03
C TRP A 89 -20.54 -4.89 11.37
N CYS A 90 -19.41 -4.22 11.15
CA CYS A 90 -18.07 -4.71 11.54
C CYS A 90 -17.97 -5.05 13.04
N GLY A 91 -18.68 -4.31 13.90
CA GLY A 91 -18.67 -4.49 15.35
C GLY A 91 -17.43 -3.87 16.02
N SER A 92 -17.03 -4.36 17.19
CA SER A 92 -16.01 -3.72 18.03
C SER A 92 -14.65 -4.45 18.10
N ASN A 93 -14.58 -5.73 17.75
CA ASN A 93 -13.36 -6.53 17.82
C ASN A 93 -13.09 -7.25 16.50
N TYR A 94 -12.44 -6.53 15.58
CA TYR A 94 -12.18 -7.03 14.24
C TYR A 94 -10.85 -6.54 13.66
N ILE A 95 -10.43 -7.18 12.57
CA ILE A 95 -9.34 -6.73 11.71
C ILE A 95 -9.79 -6.74 10.25
N PHE A 96 -9.42 -5.70 9.51
CA PHE A 96 -9.70 -5.62 8.08
C PHE A 96 -8.79 -6.55 7.28
N CYS A 97 -9.35 -7.13 6.22
CA CYS A 97 -8.70 -8.00 5.26
C CYS A 97 -9.10 -7.55 3.85
N THR A 98 -8.14 -7.28 2.97
CA THR A 98 -8.40 -6.80 1.60
C THR A 98 -7.48 -7.51 0.60
N TRP A 99 -7.89 -7.60 -0.67
CA TRP A 99 -7.02 -8.11 -1.72
C TRP A 99 -6.11 -7.02 -2.29
N GLY A 100 -5.12 -6.63 -1.49
CA GLY A 100 -4.18 -5.56 -1.84
C GLY A 100 -4.18 -4.44 -0.80
N ASN A 101 -3.92 -3.21 -1.24
CA ASN A 101 -3.64 -2.09 -0.33
C ASN A 101 -4.43 -0.81 -0.63
N LEU A 102 -5.45 -0.85 -1.48
CA LEU A 102 -6.20 0.33 -1.89
C LEU A 102 -7.50 0.48 -1.12
N ASP A 103 -8.28 -0.58 -0.93
CA ASP A 103 -9.66 -0.52 -0.42
C ASP A 103 -9.76 0.20 0.92
N LEU A 104 -8.88 -0.14 1.88
CA LEU A 104 -8.89 0.50 3.19
C LEU A 104 -8.48 1.98 3.13
N THR A 105 -7.58 2.36 2.21
CA THR A 105 -7.23 3.76 1.98
C THR A 105 -8.40 4.51 1.34
N GLU A 106 -9.05 3.93 0.32
CA GLU A 106 -10.16 4.59 -0.38
C GLU A 106 -11.43 4.69 0.48
N LEU A 107 -11.69 3.70 1.34
CA LEU A 107 -12.75 3.78 2.35
C LEU A 107 -12.54 5.01 3.25
N GLN A 108 -11.34 5.16 3.80
CA GLN A 108 -11.01 6.30 4.67
C GLN A 108 -11.06 7.63 3.91
N ARG A 109 -10.59 7.67 2.66
CA ARG A 109 -10.63 8.89 1.84
C ARG A 109 -12.06 9.33 1.52
N ASN A 110 -12.95 8.40 1.16
CA ASN A 110 -14.36 8.71 0.93
C ASN A 110 -15.03 9.18 2.23
N MET A 111 -14.75 8.52 3.35
CA MET A 111 -15.25 8.95 4.66
C MET A 111 -14.82 10.37 5.03
N ASP A 112 -13.55 10.73 4.80
CA ASP A 112 -13.06 12.09 5.03
C ASP A 112 -13.73 13.12 4.10
N TYR A 113 -13.90 12.78 2.81
CA TYR A 113 -14.59 13.61 1.83
C TYR A 113 -16.03 13.95 2.26
N TYR A 114 -16.77 12.96 2.79
CA TYR A 114 -18.12 13.16 3.31
C TYR A 114 -18.17 13.59 4.79
N HIS A 115 -17.03 13.97 5.39
CA HIS A 115 -16.93 14.44 6.77
C HIS A 115 -17.45 13.45 7.82
N MET A 116 -17.29 12.16 7.55
CA MET A 116 -17.64 11.09 8.48
C MET A 116 -16.57 10.93 9.56
N PRO A 117 -16.92 10.43 10.77
CA PRO A 117 -15.92 10.07 11.77
C PRO A 117 -14.95 9.03 11.21
N PRO A 118 -13.62 9.21 11.35
CA PRO A 118 -12.66 8.29 10.74
C PRO A 118 -12.69 6.92 11.42
N VAL A 119 -12.39 5.88 10.63
CA VAL A 119 -12.25 4.50 11.10
C VAL A 119 -11.26 4.39 12.27
N SER A 120 -10.18 5.17 12.21
CA SER A 120 -9.15 5.24 13.24
C SER A 120 -8.39 6.56 13.14
N GLN A 121 -8.02 7.15 14.28
CA GLN A 121 -7.14 8.32 14.34
C GLN A 121 -5.64 7.96 14.17
N LYS A 122 -5.33 6.66 14.05
CA LYS A 122 -3.98 6.10 13.98
C LYS A 122 -3.83 5.18 12.77
N THR A 123 -2.58 4.96 12.35
CA THR A 123 -2.22 3.97 11.32
C THR A 123 -2.85 2.61 11.60
N ILE A 124 -3.63 2.10 10.65
CA ILE A 124 -4.43 0.89 10.83
C ILE A 124 -3.59 -0.35 10.49
N LYS A 125 -3.58 -1.32 11.41
CA LYS A 125 -3.09 -2.67 11.14
C LYS A 125 -4.19 -3.46 10.42
N TYR A 126 -3.84 -4.08 9.29
CA TYR A 126 -4.76 -4.89 8.49
C TYR A 126 -4.05 -6.07 7.83
N TYR A 127 -4.81 -7.00 7.27
CA TYR A 127 -4.29 -8.09 6.46
C TYR A 127 -4.46 -7.81 4.96
N ASP A 128 -3.33 -7.57 4.30
CA ASP A 128 -3.22 -7.64 2.85
C ASP A 128 -3.19 -9.13 2.46
N VAL A 129 -4.34 -9.67 2.05
CA VAL A 129 -4.51 -11.10 1.76
C VAL A 129 -3.69 -11.51 0.54
N GLN A 130 -3.49 -10.61 -0.44
CA GLN A 130 -2.61 -10.84 -1.58
C GLN A 130 -1.15 -11.06 -1.13
N LYS A 131 -0.68 -10.30 -0.14
CA LYS A 131 0.63 -10.54 0.50
C LYS A 131 0.64 -11.85 1.28
N LEU A 132 -0.40 -12.17 2.05
CA LEU A 132 -0.45 -13.41 2.83
C LEU A 132 -0.44 -14.64 1.92
N PHE A 133 -1.23 -14.63 0.85
CA PHE A 133 -1.26 -15.65 -0.19
C PHE A 133 0.15 -15.90 -0.75
N SER A 134 0.86 -14.83 -1.13
CA SER A 134 2.23 -14.96 -1.64
C SER A 134 3.20 -15.59 -0.63
N ILE A 135 2.99 -15.35 0.66
CA ILE A 135 3.83 -15.93 1.72
C ILE A 135 3.50 -17.41 1.95
N ALA A 136 2.22 -17.77 1.91
CA ALA A 136 1.74 -19.12 2.17
C ALA A 136 2.00 -20.09 1.00
N PHE A 137 1.84 -19.61 -0.24
CA PHE A 137 1.75 -20.48 -1.41
C PHE A 137 2.75 -20.18 -2.53
N GLU A 138 3.44 -19.03 -2.50
CA GLU A 138 4.36 -18.60 -3.56
C GLU A 138 5.77 -18.26 -3.00
N ASP A 139 6.49 -17.34 -3.65
CA ASP A 139 7.87 -16.92 -3.38
C ASP A 139 8.02 -15.80 -2.33
N LYS A 140 6.95 -15.49 -1.58
CA LYS A 140 6.83 -14.37 -0.62
C LYS A 140 6.95 -12.95 -1.22
N LYS A 141 7.19 -12.82 -2.54
CA LYS A 141 7.53 -11.55 -3.22
C LYS A 141 6.50 -11.16 -4.28
N SER A 142 6.05 -12.12 -5.07
CA SER A 142 5.14 -11.94 -6.19
C SER A 142 3.76 -11.50 -5.70
N ARG A 143 3.10 -10.63 -6.45
CA ARG A 143 1.74 -10.17 -6.17
C ARG A 143 0.87 -10.59 -7.33
N ARG A 144 -0.08 -11.48 -7.05
CA ARG A 144 -0.94 -12.13 -8.04
C ARG A 144 -2.33 -11.51 -8.03
N THR A 145 -3.02 -11.58 -9.16
CA THR A 145 -4.43 -11.20 -9.22
C THR A 145 -5.27 -12.14 -8.35
N LEU A 146 -6.45 -11.70 -7.93
CA LEU A 146 -7.36 -12.54 -7.16
C LEU A 146 -7.74 -13.79 -7.97
N GLN A 147 -8.05 -13.59 -9.26
CA GLN A 147 -8.37 -14.66 -10.19
C GLN A 147 -7.29 -15.75 -10.22
N TYR A 148 -6.01 -15.36 -10.30
CA TYR A 148 -4.90 -16.31 -10.29
C TYR A 148 -4.87 -17.14 -9.00
N ALA A 149 -5.09 -16.52 -7.85
CA ALA A 149 -5.06 -17.22 -6.57
C ALA A 149 -6.24 -18.19 -6.40
N VAL A 150 -7.42 -17.82 -6.91
CA VAL A 150 -8.59 -18.71 -6.98
C VAL A 150 -8.29 -19.93 -7.84
N ASP A 151 -7.69 -19.71 -9.02
CA ASP A 151 -7.29 -20.79 -9.92
C ASP A 151 -6.22 -21.69 -9.32
N PHE A 152 -5.18 -21.10 -8.72
CA PHE A 152 -4.07 -21.80 -8.08
C PHE A 152 -4.53 -22.71 -6.94
N LEU A 153 -5.51 -22.26 -6.14
CA LEU A 153 -6.06 -23.03 -5.02
C LEU A 153 -7.23 -23.93 -5.42
N GLU A 154 -7.53 -24.03 -6.73
CA GLU A 154 -8.63 -24.82 -7.27
C GLU A 154 -9.99 -24.50 -6.61
N ILE A 155 -10.18 -23.23 -6.23
CA ILE A 155 -11.42 -22.77 -5.61
C ILE A 155 -12.49 -22.73 -6.69
N LYS A 156 -13.61 -23.43 -6.45
CA LYS A 156 -14.78 -23.41 -7.35
C LYS A 156 -15.25 -21.97 -7.56
N LYS A 157 -15.34 -21.57 -8.84
CA LYS A 157 -15.88 -20.28 -9.27
C LYS A 157 -17.40 -20.36 -9.39
N ASP A 158 -18.09 -19.96 -8.34
CA ASP A 158 -19.54 -19.96 -8.19
C ASP A 158 -20.18 -18.58 -8.39
N VAL A 159 -19.38 -17.50 -8.38
CA VAL A 159 -19.79 -16.11 -8.62
C VAL A 159 -18.86 -15.44 -9.64
N ALA A 160 -19.39 -14.54 -10.48
CA ALA A 160 -18.57 -13.75 -11.42
C ALA A 160 -17.69 -12.74 -10.69
N PHE A 161 -16.45 -12.54 -11.17
CA PHE A 161 -15.50 -11.56 -10.64
C PHE A 161 -15.91 -10.12 -10.97
N HIS A 162 -15.19 -9.14 -10.40
CA HIS A 162 -15.37 -7.70 -10.66
C HIS A 162 -16.69 -7.15 -10.13
N ARG A 163 -17.10 -7.71 -9.00
CA ARG A 163 -18.15 -7.21 -8.12
C ARG A 163 -17.58 -7.26 -6.72
N ALA A 164 -17.77 -6.20 -5.93
CA ALA A 164 -17.15 -6.11 -4.61
C ALA A 164 -17.47 -7.33 -3.74
N TYR A 165 -18.72 -7.83 -3.79
CA TYR A 165 -19.11 -9.01 -3.03
C TYR A 165 -18.35 -10.27 -3.46
N ALA A 166 -18.24 -10.52 -4.76
CA ALA A 166 -17.58 -11.69 -5.29
C ALA A 166 -16.09 -11.68 -4.95
N ASP A 167 -15.45 -10.53 -5.08
CA ASP A 167 -14.02 -10.37 -4.81
C ASP A 167 -13.73 -10.50 -3.30
N ALA A 168 -14.58 -9.95 -2.43
CA ALA A 168 -14.53 -10.19 -0.99
C ALA A 168 -14.75 -11.67 -0.64
N TYR A 169 -15.69 -12.35 -1.29
CA TYR A 169 -16.01 -13.76 -1.08
C TYR A 169 -14.86 -14.69 -1.46
N TYR A 170 -14.25 -14.51 -2.63
CA TYR A 170 -13.07 -15.29 -3.01
C TYR A 170 -11.87 -14.97 -2.13
N THR A 171 -11.68 -13.70 -1.76
CA THR A 171 -10.64 -13.31 -0.80
C THR A 171 -10.83 -14.03 0.54
N ALA A 172 -12.06 -14.15 1.02
CA ALA A 172 -12.38 -14.85 2.26
C ALA A 172 -12.10 -16.36 2.15
N LYS A 173 -12.48 -17.00 1.03
CA LYS A 173 -12.13 -18.41 0.75
C LYS A 173 -10.62 -18.62 0.75
N ILE A 174 -9.85 -17.74 0.11
CA ILE A 174 -8.38 -17.83 0.09
C ILE A 174 -7.81 -17.65 1.49
N LEU A 175 -8.31 -16.68 2.26
CA LEU A 175 -7.86 -16.44 3.64
C LEU A 175 -8.11 -17.67 4.53
N ALA A 176 -9.26 -18.34 4.37
CA ALA A 176 -9.60 -19.56 5.10
C ALA A 176 -8.64 -20.72 4.79
N GLN A 177 -8.16 -20.84 3.54
CA GLN A 177 -7.18 -21.85 3.11
C GLN A 177 -5.78 -21.67 3.71
N ILE A 178 -5.44 -20.49 4.24
CA ILE A 178 -4.16 -20.26 4.91
C ILE A 178 -4.20 -20.90 6.30
N THR A 179 -3.63 -22.10 6.43
CA THR A 179 -3.61 -22.87 7.68
C THR A 179 -2.41 -22.54 8.56
N GLN A 180 -1.32 -22.02 8.00
CA GLN A 180 -0.11 -21.73 8.78
C GLN A 180 -0.27 -20.44 9.59
N THR A 181 -0.41 -20.57 10.91
CA THR A 181 -0.61 -19.44 11.83
C THR A 181 0.46 -18.35 11.71
N LYS A 182 1.73 -18.72 11.48
CA LYS A 182 2.86 -17.79 11.29
C LYS A 182 2.70 -16.85 10.10
N VAL A 183 1.89 -17.21 9.10
CA VAL A 183 1.63 -16.30 7.96
C VAL A 183 0.94 -15.04 8.45
N PHE A 184 0.05 -15.15 9.44
CA PHE A 184 -0.70 -14.03 10.02
C PHE A 184 0.14 -13.10 10.92
N ASP A 185 1.40 -13.44 11.21
CA ASP A 185 2.35 -12.48 11.79
C ASP A 185 2.75 -11.40 10.77
N ASN A 186 2.49 -11.63 9.47
CA ASN A 186 2.87 -10.74 8.38
C ASN A 186 1.78 -9.73 8.01
N TYR A 187 1.17 -9.08 8.99
CA TYR A 187 0.23 -8.00 8.76
C TYR A 187 0.85 -6.79 8.04
N SER A 188 -0.03 -5.95 7.50
CA SER A 188 0.29 -4.70 6.81
C SER A 188 -0.22 -3.50 7.60
N PHE A 189 0.18 -2.31 7.15
CA PHE A 189 -0.21 -1.05 7.76
C PHE A 189 -0.76 -0.16 6.67
N ASP A 190 -2.00 0.27 6.81
CA ASP A 190 -2.58 1.33 6.03
C ASP A 190 -2.06 2.67 6.57
N THR A 191 -1.53 3.51 5.69
CA THR A 191 -0.82 4.73 6.05
C THR A 191 -1.61 5.98 5.69
N TYR A 192 -2.94 5.91 5.61
CA TYR A 192 -3.80 7.08 5.42
C TYR A 192 -3.66 8.03 6.61
N HIS A 193 -3.88 7.52 7.84
CA HIS A 193 -3.46 8.18 9.06
C HIS A 193 -2.05 7.74 9.47
N LEU A 194 -1.14 8.71 9.59
CA LEU A 194 0.26 8.47 9.96
C LEU A 194 0.50 8.65 11.47
N PRO A 195 1.62 8.14 12.00
CA PRO A 195 2.05 8.45 13.36
C PRO A 195 2.16 9.96 13.57
N GLN A 196 1.60 10.50 14.66
CA GLN A 196 1.60 11.95 14.88
C GLN A 196 2.88 12.45 15.56
N ASN A 197 3.57 11.56 16.26
CA ASN A 197 4.77 11.89 17.02
C ASN A 197 5.75 10.71 17.07
N LYS A 198 6.96 10.94 17.60
CA LYS A 198 8.04 9.93 17.65
C LYS A 198 7.69 8.66 18.42
N SER A 199 6.78 8.75 19.40
CA SER A 199 6.38 7.61 20.24
C SER A 199 5.39 6.67 19.54
N GLU A 200 4.64 7.20 18.56
CA GLU A 200 3.69 6.45 17.74
C GLU A 200 4.34 5.84 16.49
N GLU A 201 5.57 6.23 16.16
CA GLU A 201 6.27 5.71 14.99
C GLU A 201 6.43 4.19 15.08
N ILE A 202 6.06 3.51 14.01
CA ILE A 202 5.97 2.06 13.99
C ILE A 202 7.37 1.49 13.75
N TRP A 203 7.81 0.60 14.64
CA TRP A 203 8.95 -0.27 14.42
C TRP A 203 8.51 -1.71 14.64
N ILE A 204 8.66 -2.55 13.61
CA ILE A 204 8.27 -3.95 13.67
C ILE A 204 9.32 -4.84 13.02
N CYS A 205 9.57 -6.01 13.62
CA CYS A 205 10.40 -7.06 13.06
C CYS A 205 9.51 -8.24 12.69
N PHE A 206 9.41 -8.54 11.39
CA PHE A 206 8.90 -9.80 10.88
C PHE A 206 10.06 -10.79 10.77
N GLU A 207 9.75 -12.04 10.41
CA GLU A 207 10.73 -13.13 10.27
C GLU A 207 11.89 -12.75 9.34
N ASP A 208 11.59 -12.33 8.11
CA ASP A 208 12.60 -12.11 7.07
C ASP A 208 13.07 -10.63 6.97
N TYR A 209 12.42 -9.71 7.69
CA TYR A 209 12.68 -8.28 7.57
C TYR A 209 12.07 -7.46 8.70
N ALA A 210 12.63 -6.28 8.92
CA ALA A 210 12.01 -5.27 9.76
C ALA A 210 11.52 -4.07 8.94
N LYS A 211 10.49 -3.39 9.45
CA LYS A 211 9.84 -2.23 8.86
C LYS A 211 9.75 -1.11 9.89
N TYR A 212 10.02 0.11 9.42
CA TYR A 212 9.82 1.34 10.16
C TYR A 212 8.94 2.29 9.35
N ILE A 213 7.95 2.89 10.01
CA ILE A 213 7.08 3.94 9.44
C ILE A 213 7.18 5.15 10.35
N SER A 214 7.63 6.27 9.80
CA SER A 214 7.79 7.52 10.54
C SER A 214 6.49 8.31 10.63
N ARG A 215 6.51 9.32 11.49
CA ARG A 215 5.64 10.49 11.39
C ARG A 215 5.91 11.29 10.12
N GLU A 216 5.10 12.31 9.89
CA GLU A 216 5.32 13.28 8.81
C GLU A 216 6.51 14.22 9.08
N PHE A 217 7.12 14.66 7.99
CA PHE A 217 8.15 15.67 7.92
C PHE A 217 7.72 16.73 6.91
N PRO A 218 7.99 18.02 7.14
CA PRO A 218 7.61 19.10 6.23
C PRO A 218 8.17 18.89 4.82
N ASP A 219 9.38 18.35 4.73
CA ASP A 219 10.07 18.16 3.47
C ASP A 219 11.09 17.01 3.54
N LYS A 220 11.58 16.66 2.35
CA LYS A 220 12.57 15.60 2.15
C LYS A 220 13.91 15.86 2.84
N SER A 221 14.39 17.12 2.87
CA SER A 221 15.65 17.49 3.52
C SER A 221 15.55 17.21 5.03
N THR A 222 14.44 17.62 5.64
CA THR A 222 14.16 17.38 7.06
C THR A 222 14.06 15.88 7.36
N ALA A 223 13.32 15.11 6.55
CA ALA A 223 13.25 13.65 6.70
C ALA A 223 14.63 12.96 6.59
N MET A 224 15.50 13.48 5.72
CA MET A 224 16.82 12.91 5.44
C MET A 224 17.95 13.45 6.33
N THR A 225 17.62 14.26 7.34
CA THR A 225 18.54 14.63 8.43
C THR A 225 18.12 14.04 9.79
N ASP A 226 16.92 13.44 9.88
CA ASP A 226 16.42 12.79 11.08
C ASP A 226 17.29 11.57 11.48
N GLN A 227 17.74 11.58 12.74
CA GLN A 227 18.67 10.58 13.27
C GLN A 227 18.05 9.17 13.31
N LYS A 228 16.74 9.05 13.57
CA LYS A 228 16.06 7.75 13.66
C LYS A 228 15.86 7.16 12.26
N VAL A 229 15.49 8.00 11.29
CA VAL A 229 15.39 7.62 9.86
C VAL A 229 16.73 7.06 9.34
N LEU A 230 17.82 7.81 9.56
CA LEU A 230 19.15 7.43 9.08
C LEU A 230 19.87 6.39 9.94
N SER A 231 19.31 6.02 11.09
CA SER A 231 19.92 5.08 12.04
C SER A 231 20.15 3.71 11.40
N THR A 232 21.39 3.24 11.39
CA THR A 232 21.76 1.93 10.85
C THR A 232 22.12 0.97 11.98
N LYS A 233 21.13 0.51 12.75
CA LYS A 233 21.32 -0.54 13.76
C LYS A 233 20.89 -1.89 13.18
N CYS A 234 21.50 -2.98 13.66
CA CYS A 234 21.09 -4.32 13.26
C CYS A 234 19.66 -4.57 13.75
N PHE A 235 18.74 -4.87 12.85
CA PHE A 235 17.34 -5.07 13.21
C PHE A 235 17.09 -6.36 14.03
N LEU A 236 18.03 -7.30 14.01
CA LEU A 236 17.95 -8.57 14.76
C LEU A 236 18.48 -8.47 16.20
N CYS A 237 19.50 -7.65 16.47
CA CYS A 237 20.12 -7.57 17.80
C CYS A 237 20.34 -6.16 18.35
N GLY A 238 19.91 -5.13 17.63
CA GLY A 238 20.06 -3.72 18.04
C GLY A 238 21.49 -3.16 18.00
N ALA A 239 22.51 -4.00 17.76
CA ALA A 239 23.91 -3.58 17.77
C ALA A 239 24.23 -2.55 16.67
N LYS A 240 25.23 -1.69 16.93
CA LYS A 240 25.78 -0.76 15.93
C LYS A 240 26.31 -1.53 14.72
N THR A 241 26.06 -1.02 13.52
CA THR A 241 26.57 -1.60 12.27
C THR A 241 27.67 -0.72 11.66
N LYS A 242 28.53 -1.33 10.84
CA LYS A 242 29.53 -0.61 10.04
C LYS A 242 28.99 -0.41 8.62
N LYS A 243 28.99 0.83 8.12
CA LYS A 243 28.53 1.13 6.75
C LYS A 243 29.51 0.54 5.74
N LYS A 244 29.03 -0.34 4.85
CA LYS A 244 29.80 -0.85 3.70
C LYS A 244 29.54 -0.03 2.45
N ILE A 245 28.28 0.38 2.24
CA ILE A 245 27.87 1.29 1.16
C ILE A 245 27.08 2.44 1.79
N PRO A 246 27.55 3.69 1.75
CA PRO A 246 26.78 4.85 2.24
C PRO A 246 25.43 4.98 1.53
N TRP A 247 24.47 5.64 2.20
CA TRP A 247 23.17 5.96 1.61
C TRP A 247 23.33 6.63 0.24
N PHE A 248 22.61 6.12 -0.76
CA PHE A 248 22.55 6.71 -2.09
C PHE A 248 21.15 6.57 -2.68
N THR A 249 20.83 7.39 -3.69
CA THR A 249 19.53 7.41 -4.35
C THR A 249 19.69 7.60 -5.86
N ASN A 250 18.78 7.01 -6.65
CA ASN A 250 18.68 7.22 -8.09
C ASN A 250 17.67 8.32 -8.45
N ASN A 251 16.54 8.38 -7.74
CA ASN A 251 15.37 9.17 -8.12
C ASN A 251 14.96 10.17 -7.02
N GLY A 252 15.72 10.26 -5.93
CA GLY A 252 15.40 11.11 -4.80
C GLY A 252 14.20 10.65 -3.96
N LYS A 253 13.57 9.51 -4.28
CA LYS A 253 12.45 8.91 -3.54
C LYS A 253 12.83 7.59 -2.88
N HIS A 254 13.81 6.88 -3.42
CA HIS A 254 14.31 5.62 -2.89
C HIS A 254 15.78 5.71 -2.56
N TYR A 255 16.12 5.40 -1.31
CA TYR A 255 17.48 5.41 -0.81
C TYR A 255 17.88 4.00 -0.39
N TYR A 256 19.13 3.65 -0.63
CA TYR A 256 19.69 2.32 -0.38
C TYR A 256 21.03 2.43 0.37
N THR A 257 21.28 1.48 1.27
CA THR A 257 22.58 1.30 1.95
C THR A 257 22.81 -0.19 2.21
N ILE A 258 24.08 -0.57 2.32
CA ILE A 258 24.49 -1.87 2.86
C ILE A 258 25.34 -1.61 4.10
N VAL A 259 25.00 -2.28 5.19
CA VAL A 259 25.70 -2.20 6.48
C VAL A 259 26.05 -3.60 6.96
N ARG A 260 27.10 -3.72 7.80
CA ARG A 260 27.56 -4.98 8.36
C ARG A 260 27.35 -5.00 9.87
N CYS A 261 26.58 -5.97 10.34
CA CYS A 261 26.54 -6.40 11.73
C CYS A 261 27.66 -7.43 11.97
N ALA A 262 28.35 -7.34 13.10
CA ALA A 262 29.39 -8.32 13.47
C ALA A 262 28.81 -9.73 13.66
N ARG A 263 27.56 -9.83 14.15
CA ARG A 263 26.88 -11.11 14.42
C ARG A 263 26.05 -11.62 13.24
N HIS A 264 25.30 -10.73 12.59
CA HIS A 264 24.29 -11.12 11.59
C HIS A 264 24.69 -10.84 10.13
N GLY A 265 25.94 -10.46 9.89
CA GLY A 265 26.46 -10.24 8.54
C GLY A 265 25.94 -8.97 7.87
N MET A 266 25.76 -9.03 6.55
CA MET A 266 25.36 -7.89 5.73
C MET A 266 23.84 -7.67 5.80
N ILE A 267 23.44 -6.40 5.91
CA ILE A 267 22.04 -5.96 5.98
C ILE A 267 21.85 -4.89 4.92
N LYS A 268 20.80 -5.06 4.13
CA LYS A 268 20.32 -4.06 3.18
C LYS A 268 19.22 -3.25 3.84
N GLU A 269 19.38 -1.94 3.85
CA GLU A 269 18.32 -1.03 4.25
C GLU A 269 17.84 -0.23 3.04
N LYS A 270 16.52 -0.04 2.94
CA LYS A 270 15.88 0.76 1.90
C LYS A 270 14.92 1.73 2.54
N ILE A 271 15.14 3.03 2.31
CA ILE A 271 14.20 4.10 2.64
C ILE A 271 13.36 4.41 1.40
N ARG A 272 12.05 4.56 1.59
CA ARG A 272 11.11 5.09 0.61
C ARG A 272 10.50 6.35 1.20
N LEU A 273 10.72 7.48 0.54
CA LEU A 273 10.01 8.72 0.82
C LEU A 273 8.67 8.66 0.11
N ARG A 274 7.60 8.92 0.84
CA ARG A 274 6.23 8.97 0.34
C ARG A 274 5.62 10.31 0.70
N LYS A 275 4.64 10.73 -0.10
CA LYS A 275 3.80 11.88 0.21
C LYS A 275 2.57 11.42 0.98
N SER A 276 2.17 12.17 1.99
CA SER A 276 0.87 12.01 2.64
C SER A 276 -0.21 12.81 1.90
N GLU A 277 -1.46 12.71 2.38
CA GLU A 277 -2.58 13.49 1.86
C GLU A 277 -2.38 15.01 2.07
N ASN A 278 -1.59 15.41 3.08
CA ASN A 278 -1.22 16.81 3.35
C ASN A 278 -0.01 17.31 2.54
N ASP A 279 0.39 16.59 1.49
CA ASP A 279 1.59 16.85 0.68
C ASP A 279 2.93 16.85 1.45
N GLN A 280 2.92 16.44 2.71
CA GLN A 280 4.11 16.26 3.54
C GLN A 280 4.83 14.95 3.24
N ILE A 281 6.04 14.78 3.77
CA ILE A 281 6.88 13.60 3.53
C ILE A 281 6.86 12.66 4.73
N TYR A 282 6.60 11.38 4.51
CA TYR A 282 6.87 10.34 5.51
C TYR A 282 7.79 9.25 4.95
N VAL A 283 8.38 8.49 5.86
CA VAL A 283 9.41 7.50 5.57
C VAL A 283 8.90 6.10 5.85
N VAL A 284 8.95 5.24 4.84
CA VAL A 284 8.88 3.79 5.01
C VAL A 284 10.26 3.19 4.81
N LYS A 285 10.86 2.72 5.89
CA LYS A 285 12.17 2.06 5.87
C LYS A 285 12.01 0.56 6.07
N THR A 286 12.74 -0.23 5.28
CA THR A 286 12.77 -1.69 5.39
C THR A 286 14.20 -2.19 5.49
N MET A 287 14.46 -3.13 6.38
CA MET A 287 15.78 -3.76 6.57
C MET A 287 15.67 -5.27 6.39
N LYS A 288 16.56 -5.86 5.58
CA LYS A 288 16.62 -7.31 5.33
C LYS A 288 18.07 -7.79 5.39
N GLN A 289 18.29 -9.05 5.74
CA GLN A 289 19.60 -9.68 5.50
C GLN A 289 19.95 -9.64 4.00
N ALA A 290 21.23 -9.48 3.70
CA ALA A 290 21.74 -9.38 2.34
C ALA A 290 22.81 -10.44 2.10
N ASN A 291 22.50 -11.41 1.24
CA ASN A 291 23.50 -12.34 0.72
C ASN A 291 24.45 -11.62 -0.27
N PRO A 292 25.56 -12.25 -0.70
CA PRO A 292 26.50 -11.63 -1.64
C PRO A 292 25.87 -11.12 -2.93
N GLU A 293 24.89 -11.83 -3.49
CA GLU A 293 24.16 -11.42 -4.70
C GLU A 293 23.39 -10.10 -4.50
N ILE A 294 22.67 -9.96 -3.37
CA ILE A 294 21.96 -8.73 -3.03
C ILE A 294 22.95 -7.58 -2.85
N VAL A 295 24.11 -7.82 -2.23
CA VAL A 295 25.15 -6.80 -2.08
C VAL A 295 25.65 -6.35 -3.46
N GLN A 296 25.89 -7.30 -4.36
CA GLN A 296 26.34 -7.01 -5.72
C GLN A 296 25.28 -6.26 -6.55
N ASP A 297 24.01 -6.61 -6.45
CA ASP A 297 22.89 -5.87 -7.08
C ASP A 297 22.87 -4.39 -6.63
N ILE A 298 23.06 -4.13 -5.33
CA ILE A 298 23.10 -2.77 -4.80
C ILE A 298 24.35 -2.01 -5.27
N LEU A 299 25.50 -2.67 -5.40
CA LEU A 299 26.71 -2.08 -6.00
C LEU A 299 26.49 -1.72 -7.47
N ASN A 300 25.92 -2.63 -8.25
CA ASN A 300 25.62 -2.42 -9.66
C ASN A 300 24.67 -1.23 -9.85
N LYS A 301 23.61 -1.14 -9.04
CA LYS A 301 22.70 0.01 -9.01
C LYS A 301 23.44 1.32 -8.73
N LYS A 302 24.37 1.32 -7.76
CA LYS A 302 25.16 2.52 -7.44
C LYS A 302 26.06 2.94 -8.60
N SER A 303 26.69 1.98 -9.27
CA SER A 303 27.55 2.22 -10.44
C SER A 303 26.78 2.77 -11.63
N GLN A 304 25.62 2.19 -11.95
CA GLN A 304 24.73 2.68 -13.01
C GLN A 304 24.33 4.14 -12.77
N ILE A 305 23.93 4.51 -11.55
CA ILE A 305 23.58 5.90 -11.20
C ILE A 305 24.76 6.85 -11.41
N ARG A 306 25.98 6.42 -11.06
CA ARG A 306 27.19 7.24 -11.27
C ARG A 306 27.45 7.46 -12.76
N ASN A 307 27.32 6.42 -13.58
CA ASN A 307 27.52 6.51 -15.03
C ASN A 307 26.48 7.41 -15.69
N SER A 308 25.18 7.22 -15.40
CA SER A 308 24.12 8.08 -15.95
C SER A 308 24.27 9.54 -15.53
N ARG A 309 24.79 9.82 -14.32
CA ARG A 309 25.10 11.20 -13.89
C ARG A 309 26.29 11.79 -14.65
N LYS A 310 27.32 10.99 -14.96
CA LYS A 310 28.46 11.44 -15.78
C LYS A 310 28.01 11.76 -17.21
N GLU A 311 27.20 10.90 -17.82
CA GLU A 311 26.64 11.10 -19.15
C GLU A 311 25.78 12.38 -19.23
N ARG A 312 24.88 12.60 -18.26
CA ARG A 312 24.08 13.84 -18.20
C ARG A 312 24.93 15.10 -18.07
N ARG A 313 26.01 15.06 -17.27
CA ARG A 313 26.96 16.18 -17.15
C ARG A 313 27.69 16.43 -18.45
N HIS A 314 28.15 15.39 -19.15
CA HIS A 314 28.81 15.53 -20.45
C HIS A 314 27.86 16.06 -21.53
N LYS A 315 26.57 15.68 -21.49
CA LYS A 315 25.56 16.20 -22.42
C LYS A 315 25.27 17.69 -22.17
N SER A 316 25.02 18.08 -20.92
CA SER A 316 24.83 19.47 -20.52
C SER A 316 26.04 20.34 -20.85
N SER A 317 27.27 19.86 -20.62
CA SER A 317 28.47 20.63 -20.98
C SER A 317 28.66 20.82 -22.50
N ARG A 318 28.14 19.90 -23.32
CA ARG A 318 28.16 19.99 -24.80
C ARG A 318 27.07 20.93 -25.34
N GLU A 319 25.91 20.97 -24.68
CA GLU A 319 24.82 21.89 -25.00
C GLU A 319 25.19 23.34 -24.60
N ASP A 320 25.81 23.53 -23.43
CA ASP A 320 26.27 24.85 -22.99
C ASP A 320 27.38 25.39 -23.92
N SER A 321 28.35 24.55 -24.31
CA SER A 321 29.44 24.98 -25.21
C SER A 321 29.01 25.23 -26.65
N SER A 322 27.91 24.63 -27.12
CA SER A 322 27.32 24.92 -28.43
C SER A 322 26.41 26.17 -28.43
N SER A 323 25.85 26.54 -27.27
CA SER A 323 25.08 27.79 -27.12
C SER A 323 25.94 29.06 -27.01
N THR A 324 27.20 28.96 -26.57
CA THR A 324 28.15 30.09 -26.51
C THR A 324 28.87 30.39 -27.82
N LEU A 325 28.75 29.55 -28.85
CA LEU A 325 29.41 29.74 -30.17
C LEU A 325 28.49 30.39 -31.22
N GLY A 326 27.31 30.84 -30.82
CA GLY A 326 26.31 31.43 -31.71
C GLY A 326 25.77 32.76 -31.21
N LEU A 327 26.61 33.80 -31.16
CA LEU A 327 26.18 35.19 -31.27
C LEU A 327 27.22 35.95 -32.13
N PRO A 328 26.78 36.71 -33.16
CA PRO A 328 27.65 37.37 -34.14
C PRO A 328 28.50 38.50 -33.57
#